data_AF-A0A7K4NVB0-F1
#
_entry.id   AF-A0A7K4NVB0-F1
#
_cell.length_a   1.000
_cell.length_b   1.000
_cell.length_c   1.000
_cell.angle_alpha   90.00
_cell.angle_beta   90.00
_cell.angle_gamma   90.00
#
_symmetry.space_group_name_H-M   'P 1'
#
loop_
_entity.id
_entity.type
_entity.pdbx_description
1 polymer ?
#
loop_
_entity_poly.entity_id
_entity_poly.type
_entity_poly.pdbx_seq_one_letter_code
_entity_poly.pdbx_strand_id
1 'polypeptide(L)'
;MSNLSSKWLQQPKTGITEKINDSIKPKGPLKPRISNAVKKLQLQISKLDSMLTNLQERDAKLFQRIVEATQKHDTRTTKVLGNELAEIRKVTKILSSARIALEQIELRLTTCSDLGDTVVAMMPTVGLMKNLKSSLGKIMPGAEQEIGQMAKILGDFMTESFSGDATFGVDESTNTESENILKEAAAVAESSAGQMFPSVPTNTQEATTSKFL
;
A
#
# COMPACT_ATOMS: atom_id res chain seq x y z
N MET A 1 -4.93 47.28 -34.19
CA MET A 1 -5.19 45.83 -34.10
C MET A 1 -4.75 45.38 -32.71
N SER A 2 -5.68 45.37 -31.76
CA SER A 2 -5.39 45.09 -30.36
C SER A 2 -6.67 44.54 -29.73
N ASN A 3 -6.75 43.23 -29.46
CA ASN A 3 -7.64 42.60 -28.45
C ASN A 3 -7.69 41.06 -28.60
N LEU A 4 -6.58 40.36 -28.34
CA LEU A 4 -6.60 38.91 -28.11
C LEU A 4 -5.85 38.47 -26.84
N SER A 5 -5.33 39.40 -26.04
CA SER A 5 -4.58 39.09 -24.80
C SER A 5 -5.40 39.22 -23.52
N SER A 6 -6.67 39.62 -23.57
CA SER A 6 -7.51 39.90 -22.39
C SER A 6 -8.38 38.73 -21.91
N LYS A 7 -8.22 37.51 -22.45
CA LYS A 7 -9.02 36.33 -22.04
C LYS A 7 -8.29 35.27 -21.22
N TRP A 8 -7.02 35.50 -20.82
CA TRP A 8 -6.24 34.53 -20.05
C TRP A 8 -5.83 34.98 -18.64
N LEU A 9 -6.33 36.12 -18.15
CA LEU A 9 -5.97 36.68 -16.84
C LEU A 9 -7.18 37.17 -16.03
N GLN A 10 -8.27 36.41 -16.01
CA GLN A 10 -9.30 36.59 -14.98
C GLN A 10 -9.21 35.47 -13.96
N GLN A 11 -8.45 35.71 -12.89
CA GLN A 11 -8.64 34.98 -11.65
C GLN A 11 -9.99 35.40 -11.05
N PRO A 12 -10.84 34.46 -10.61
CA PRO A 12 -12.03 34.83 -9.84
C PRO A 12 -11.58 35.48 -8.54
N LYS A 13 -11.87 36.77 -8.37
CA LYS A 13 -11.81 37.42 -7.04
C LYS A 13 -12.96 36.85 -6.21
N THR A 14 -12.69 35.79 -5.46
CA THR A 14 -13.59 35.33 -4.41
C THR A 14 -13.64 36.38 -3.31
N GLY A 15 -14.83 36.93 -3.10
CA GLY A 15 -15.12 37.87 -2.03
C GLY A 15 -14.87 37.25 -0.66
N ILE A 16 -14.40 38.07 0.27
CA ILE A 16 -13.96 37.68 1.62
C ILE A 16 -15.16 37.28 2.52
N THR A 17 -16.39 37.22 1.99
CA THR A 17 -17.62 36.96 2.75
C THR A 17 -18.15 35.52 2.67
N GLU A 18 -17.43 34.58 2.05
CA GLU A 18 -17.94 33.21 1.81
C GLU A 18 -17.24 32.11 2.63
N LYS A 19 -16.51 32.48 3.71
CA LYS A 19 -15.70 31.53 4.50
C LYS A 19 -16.23 31.18 5.90
N ILE A 20 -17.48 31.49 6.24
CA ILE A 20 -17.99 31.24 7.60
C ILE A 20 -19.38 30.56 7.60
N ASN A 21 -19.61 29.57 6.73
CA ASN A 21 -20.83 28.75 6.82
C ASN A 21 -20.65 27.25 6.56
N ASP A 22 -19.41 26.77 6.35
CA ASP A 22 -19.18 25.34 6.05
C ASP A 22 -19.06 24.44 7.30
N SER A 23 -19.20 25.01 8.50
CA SER A 23 -19.08 24.26 9.76
C SER A 23 -20.43 23.79 10.35
N ILE A 24 -21.57 24.11 9.73
CA ILE A 24 -22.90 23.76 10.27
C ILE A 24 -23.84 23.27 9.16
N LYS A 25 -23.37 22.36 8.33
CA LYS A 25 -24.28 21.40 7.69
C LYS A 25 -24.04 20.05 8.35
N PRO A 26 -25.08 19.37 8.88
CA PRO A 26 -24.94 17.96 9.22
C PRO A 26 -24.52 17.26 7.93
N LYS A 27 -23.25 16.88 7.87
CA LYS A 27 -22.74 16.05 6.78
C LYS A 27 -23.63 14.80 6.81
N GLY A 28 -24.16 14.40 5.65
CA GLY A 28 -25.15 13.32 5.57
C GLY A 28 -24.71 12.04 6.28
N PRO A 29 -25.62 11.06 6.47
CA PRO A 29 -25.41 9.93 7.36
C PRO A 29 -24.03 9.28 7.23
N LEU A 30 -23.43 8.95 8.37
CA LEU A 30 -22.04 8.46 8.49
C LEU A 30 -21.79 7.21 7.64
N LYS A 31 -22.74 6.27 7.65
CA LYS A 31 -22.66 4.97 6.96
C LYS A 31 -22.42 5.10 5.44
N PRO A 32 -23.23 5.84 4.66
CA PRO A 32 -22.95 6.13 3.25
C PRO A 32 -21.55 6.69 2.97
N ARG A 33 -20.99 7.51 3.87
CA ARG A 33 -19.66 8.12 3.70
C ARG A 33 -18.56 7.09 3.92
N ILE A 34 -18.70 6.21 4.91
CA ILE A 34 -17.80 5.08 5.14
C ILE A 34 -17.84 4.13 3.96
N SER A 35 -19.03 3.75 3.49
CA SER A 35 -19.16 2.87 2.31
C SER A 35 -18.51 3.47 1.05
N ASN A 36 -18.58 4.80 0.87
CA ASN A 36 -17.88 5.48 -0.21
C ASN A 36 -16.35 5.43 -0.01
N ALA A 37 -15.86 5.65 1.21
CA ALA A 37 -14.44 5.55 1.54
C ALA A 37 -13.89 4.14 1.27
N VAL A 38 -14.61 3.09 1.68
CA VAL A 38 -14.27 1.68 1.42
C VAL A 38 -14.15 1.43 -0.08
N LYS A 39 -15.13 1.85 -0.89
CA LYS A 39 -15.06 1.72 -2.36
C LYS A 39 -13.85 2.44 -2.96
N LYS A 40 -13.53 3.64 -2.46
CA LYS A 40 -12.34 4.39 -2.91
C LYS A 40 -11.04 3.68 -2.54
N LEU A 41 -10.96 3.09 -1.34
CA LEU A 41 -9.79 2.31 -0.90
C LEU A 41 -9.60 1.07 -1.77
N GLN A 42 -10.66 0.30 -2.02
CA GLN A 42 -10.64 -0.88 -2.89
C GLN A 42 -10.13 -0.54 -4.30
N LEU A 43 -10.55 0.59 -4.86
CA LEU A 43 -10.05 1.06 -6.16
C LEU A 43 -8.54 1.34 -6.14
N GLN A 44 -8.03 1.98 -5.08
CA GLN A 44 -6.59 2.24 -4.96
C GLN A 44 -5.79 0.97 -4.70
N ILE A 45 -6.32 0.02 -3.91
CA ILE A 45 -5.70 -1.30 -3.69
C ILE A 45 -5.54 -2.03 -5.03
N SER A 46 -6.61 -2.11 -5.84
CA SER A 46 -6.56 -2.75 -7.17
C SER A 46 -5.56 -2.07 -8.11
N LYS A 47 -5.46 -0.74 -8.04
CA LYS A 47 -4.47 0.03 -8.81
C LYS A 47 -3.04 -0.29 -8.36
N LEU A 48 -2.79 -0.40 -7.05
CA LEU A 48 -1.49 -0.78 -6.51
C LEU A 48 -1.13 -2.22 -6.90
N ASP A 49 -2.08 -3.16 -6.85
CA ASP A 49 -1.86 -4.54 -7.28
C ASP A 49 -1.42 -4.59 -8.75
N SER A 50 -2.11 -3.84 -9.62
CA SER A 50 -1.74 -3.73 -11.04
C SER A 50 -0.32 -3.15 -11.23
N MET A 51 0.06 -2.14 -10.44
CA MET A 51 1.42 -1.57 -10.48
C MET A 51 2.47 -2.57 -9.99
N LEU A 52 2.17 -3.33 -8.93
CA LEU A 52 3.07 -4.34 -8.38
C LEU A 52 3.34 -5.46 -9.39
N THR A 53 2.30 -5.97 -10.06
CA THR A 53 2.45 -6.97 -11.13
C THR A 53 3.35 -6.45 -12.26
N ASN A 54 3.13 -5.22 -12.70
CA ASN A 54 3.95 -4.60 -13.75
C ASN A 54 5.42 -4.45 -13.32
N LEU A 55 5.68 -4.07 -12.07
CA LEU A 55 7.05 -3.95 -11.55
C LEU A 55 7.73 -5.31 -11.43
N GLN A 56 7.02 -6.36 -11.02
CA GLN A 56 7.54 -7.73 -10.99
C GLN A 56 7.92 -8.23 -12.39
N GLU A 57 7.09 -7.97 -13.39
CA GLU A 57 7.41 -8.33 -14.77
C GLU A 57 8.66 -7.58 -15.28
N ARG A 58 8.79 -6.29 -14.94
CA ARG A 58 9.97 -5.48 -15.28
C ARG A 58 11.24 -5.96 -14.56
N ASP A 59 11.13 -6.36 -13.29
CA ASP A 59 12.23 -6.94 -12.50
C ASP A 59 12.78 -8.17 -13.23
N ALA A 60 11.92 -9.13 -13.56
CA ALA A 60 12.31 -10.35 -14.26
C ALA A 60 12.98 -10.07 -15.61
N LYS A 61 12.41 -9.16 -16.42
CA LYS A 61 12.99 -8.76 -17.72
C LYS A 61 14.36 -8.11 -17.58
N LEU A 62 14.54 -7.21 -16.61
CA LEU A 62 15.84 -6.58 -16.37
C LEU A 62 16.86 -7.58 -15.85
N PHE A 63 16.46 -8.47 -14.95
CA PHE A 63 17.32 -9.51 -14.43
C PHE A 63 17.85 -10.42 -15.54
N GLN A 64 16.97 -10.87 -16.44
CA GLN A 64 17.38 -11.67 -17.61
C GLN A 64 18.39 -10.93 -18.49
N ARG A 65 18.17 -9.64 -18.77
CA ARG A 65 19.10 -8.81 -19.55
C ARG A 65 20.44 -8.59 -18.85
N ILE A 66 20.45 -8.50 -17.52
CA ILE A 66 21.68 -8.43 -16.72
C ILE A 66 22.49 -9.72 -16.86
N VAL A 67 21.84 -10.88 -16.82
CA VAL A 67 22.49 -12.18 -17.03
C VAL A 67 23.13 -12.25 -18.41
N GLU A 68 22.40 -11.88 -19.46
CA GLU A 68 22.90 -11.87 -20.85
C GLU A 68 24.09 -10.90 -21.04
N ALA A 69 24.01 -9.69 -20.48
CA ALA A 69 25.11 -8.72 -20.54
C ALA A 69 26.35 -9.23 -19.79
N THR A 70 26.15 -9.90 -18.66
CA THR A 70 27.22 -10.48 -17.86
C THR A 70 27.93 -11.62 -18.61
N GLN A 71 27.18 -12.50 -19.27
CA GLN A 71 27.73 -13.58 -20.11
C GLN A 71 28.54 -13.04 -21.30
N LYS A 72 28.16 -11.88 -21.84
CA LYS A 72 28.89 -11.18 -22.90
C LYS A 72 30.05 -10.32 -22.39
N HIS A 73 30.33 -10.35 -21.09
CA HIS A 73 31.31 -9.49 -20.42
C HIS A 73 31.07 -7.97 -20.63
N ASP A 74 29.84 -7.56 -20.91
CA ASP A 74 29.44 -6.16 -21.03
C ASP A 74 29.19 -5.56 -19.64
N THR A 75 30.30 -5.19 -18.98
CA THR A 75 30.31 -4.64 -17.62
C THR A 75 29.54 -3.32 -17.50
N ARG A 76 29.50 -2.51 -18.56
CA ARG A 76 28.76 -1.24 -18.56
C ARG A 76 27.26 -1.49 -18.50
N THR A 77 26.76 -2.35 -19.38
CA THR A 77 25.33 -2.68 -19.41
C THR A 77 24.90 -3.36 -18.12
N THR A 78 25.67 -4.32 -17.61
CA THR A 78 25.42 -4.97 -16.31
C THR A 78 25.27 -3.94 -15.18
N LYS A 79 26.19 -2.97 -15.08
CA LYS A 79 26.15 -1.95 -14.03
C LYS A 79 24.92 -1.03 -14.14
N VAL A 80 24.61 -0.56 -15.34
CA VAL A 80 23.47 0.35 -15.57
C VAL A 80 22.15 -0.37 -15.28
N LEU A 81 21.95 -1.57 -15.83
CA LEU A 81 20.72 -2.33 -15.61
C LEU A 81 20.59 -2.79 -14.15
N GLY A 82 21.69 -3.12 -13.49
CA GLY A 82 21.71 -3.48 -12.07
C GLY A 82 21.23 -2.33 -11.16
N ASN A 83 21.65 -1.10 -11.45
CA ASN A 83 21.17 0.08 -10.72
C ASN A 83 19.67 0.31 -10.92
N GLU A 84 19.17 0.17 -12.16
CA GLU A 84 17.73 0.30 -12.45
C GLU A 84 16.91 -0.78 -11.72
N LEU A 85 17.38 -2.03 -11.73
CA LEU A 85 16.73 -3.13 -11.03
C LEU A 85 16.63 -2.86 -9.52
N ALA A 86 17.69 -2.30 -8.92
CA ALA A 86 17.69 -1.92 -7.51
C ALA A 86 16.63 -0.85 -7.20
N GLU A 87 16.47 0.17 -8.05
CA GLU A 87 15.43 1.18 -7.88
C GLU A 87 14.03 0.60 -8.09
N ILE A 88 13.82 -0.29 -9.06
CA ILE A 88 12.54 -1.01 -9.24
C ILE A 88 12.16 -1.78 -7.98
N ARG A 89 13.10 -2.51 -7.37
CA ARG A 89 12.85 -3.26 -6.13
C ARG A 89 12.50 -2.34 -4.96
N LYS A 90 13.18 -1.19 -4.86
CA LYS A 90 12.89 -0.18 -3.84
C LYS A 90 11.49 0.39 -3.98
N VAL A 91 11.08 0.76 -5.20
CA VAL A 91 9.71 1.23 -5.49
C VAL A 91 8.69 0.14 -5.19
N THR A 92 8.96 -1.10 -5.60
CA THR A 92 8.10 -2.26 -5.33
C THR A 92 7.86 -2.44 -3.83
N LYS A 93 8.91 -2.32 -3.00
CA LYS A 93 8.79 -2.40 -1.54
C LYS A 93 7.87 -1.30 -0.99
N ILE A 94 8.02 -0.06 -1.44
CA ILE A 94 7.20 1.07 -0.98
C ILE A 94 5.73 0.86 -1.37
N LEU A 95 5.45 0.45 -2.62
CA LEU A 95 4.08 0.19 -3.08
C LEU A 95 3.44 -1.01 -2.36
N SER A 96 4.21 -2.06 -2.08
CA SER A 96 3.74 -3.23 -1.32
C SER A 96 3.34 -2.84 0.10
N SER A 97 4.19 -2.09 0.81
CA SER A 97 3.85 -1.57 2.13
C SER A 97 2.62 -0.65 2.10
N ALA A 98 2.47 0.16 1.03
CA ALA A 98 1.31 1.02 0.88
C ALA A 98 0.02 0.22 0.64
N ARG A 99 0.08 -0.83 -0.18
CA ARG A 99 -1.06 -1.72 -0.46
C ARG A 99 -1.57 -2.39 0.81
N ILE A 100 -0.66 -2.92 1.64
CA ILE A 100 -0.99 -3.53 2.93
C ILE A 100 -1.63 -2.50 3.88
N ALA A 101 -1.07 -1.30 3.97
CA ALA A 101 -1.62 -0.26 4.83
C ALA A 101 -3.03 0.18 4.39
N LEU A 102 -3.30 0.28 3.08
CA LEU A 102 -4.65 0.58 2.58
C LEU A 102 -5.64 -0.54 2.87
N GLU A 103 -5.23 -1.81 2.73
CA GLU A 103 -6.06 -2.96 3.09
C GLU A 103 -6.39 -2.97 4.58
N GLN A 104 -5.41 -2.67 5.46
CA GLN A 104 -5.65 -2.57 6.89
C GLN A 104 -6.67 -1.47 7.25
N ILE A 105 -6.62 -0.34 6.55
CA ILE A 105 -7.58 0.76 6.74
C ILE A 105 -8.96 0.35 6.23
N GLU A 106 -9.04 -0.32 5.08
CA GLU A 106 -10.27 -0.80 4.48
C GLU A 106 -10.99 -1.79 5.39
N LEU A 107 -10.27 -2.78 5.92
CA LEU A 107 -10.81 -3.77 6.86
C LEU A 107 -11.41 -3.11 8.10
N ARG A 108 -10.69 -2.16 8.71
CA ARG A 108 -11.17 -1.44 9.90
C ARG A 108 -12.40 -0.57 9.62
N LEU A 109 -12.47 0.08 8.45
CA LEU A 109 -13.66 0.84 8.03
C LEU A 109 -14.86 -0.07 7.80
N THR A 110 -14.67 -1.25 7.20
CA THR A 110 -15.72 -2.24 6.99
C THR A 110 -16.24 -2.78 8.33
N THR A 111 -15.35 -3.18 9.25
CA THR A 111 -15.74 -3.60 10.61
C THR A 111 -16.54 -2.53 11.33
N CYS A 112 -16.13 -1.26 11.25
CA CYS A 112 -16.84 -0.15 11.87
C CYS A 112 -18.22 0.09 11.24
N SER A 113 -18.34 -0.02 9.92
CA SER A 113 -19.62 0.07 9.20
C SER A 113 -20.62 -1.03 9.61
N ASP A 114 -20.11 -2.24 9.87
CA ASP A 114 -20.93 -3.43 10.08
C ASP A 114 -21.31 -3.63 11.56
N LEU A 115 -20.37 -3.37 12.49
CA LEU A 115 -20.57 -3.62 13.92
C LEU A 115 -20.94 -2.37 14.71
N GLY A 116 -20.78 -1.17 14.12
CA GLY A 116 -20.99 0.10 14.83
C GLY A 116 -20.01 0.34 15.98
N ASP A 117 -18.95 -0.47 16.06
CA ASP A 117 -17.99 -0.44 17.15
C ASP A 117 -17.01 0.74 16.99
N THR A 118 -16.68 1.32 18.14
CA THR A 118 -16.34 2.74 18.28
C THR A 118 -14.92 3.10 17.84
N VAL A 119 -14.73 4.39 17.60
CA VAL A 119 -13.55 5.16 17.16
C VAL A 119 -12.19 4.67 17.63
N VAL A 120 -12.12 4.03 18.80
CA VAL A 120 -10.91 3.46 19.38
C VAL A 120 -10.26 2.44 18.42
N ALA A 121 -11.07 1.62 17.75
CA ALA A 121 -10.59 0.68 16.74
C ALA A 121 -10.09 1.38 15.46
N MET A 122 -10.42 2.65 15.24
CA MET A 122 -9.98 3.41 14.06
C MET A 122 -8.73 4.24 14.30
N MET A 123 -8.38 4.56 15.56
CA MET A 123 -7.25 5.45 15.88
C MET A 123 -5.92 5.07 15.20
N PRO A 124 -5.52 3.80 15.11
CA PRO A 124 -4.28 3.41 14.43
C PRO A 124 -4.26 3.73 12.92
N THR A 125 -5.43 3.85 12.29
CA THR A 125 -5.55 4.07 10.83
C THR A 125 -5.15 5.47 10.39
N VAL A 126 -5.22 6.46 11.29
CA VAL A 126 -4.83 7.85 10.99
C VAL A 126 -3.31 7.96 10.76
N GLY A 127 -2.53 7.27 11.61
CA GLY A 127 -1.08 7.18 11.45
C GLY A 127 -0.68 6.51 10.14
N LEU A 128 -1.37 5.41 9.80
CA LEU A 128 -1.17 4.71 8.52
C LEU A 128 -1.43 5.62 7.33
N MET A 129 -2.52 6.40 7.36
CA MET A 129 -2.89 7.30 6.27
C MET A 129 -1.87 8.45 6.09
N LYS A 130 -1.34 9.00 7.18
CA LYS A 130 -0.28 10.03 7.13
C LYS A 130 1.00 9.47 6.52
N ASN A 131 1.39 8.27 6.94
CA ASN A 131 2.57 7.59 6.41
C ASN A 131 2.40 7.25 4.92
N LEU A 132 1.22 6.77 4.52
CA LEU A 132 0.86 6.52 3.14
C LEU A 132 1.01 7.76 2.26
N LYS A 133 0.51 8.91 2.70
CA LYS A 133 0.63 10.18 1.96
C LYS A 133 2.09 10.53 1.69
N SER A 134 2.95 10.41 2.69
CA SER A 134 4.39 10.70 2.58
C SER A 134 5.11 9.69 1.67
N SER A 135 4.82 8.40 1.82
CA SER A 135 5.47 7.31 1.09
C SER A 135 5.09 7.32 -0.39
N LEU A 136 3.79 7.47 -0.70
CA LEU A 136 3.29 7.47 -2.08
C LEU A 136 3.55 8.79 -2.79
N GLY A 137 3.55 9.92 -2.09
CA GLY A 137 3.80 11.23 -2.72
C GLY A 137 5.15 11.34 -3.43
N LYS A 138 6.15 10.58 -2.97
CA LYS A 138 7.49 10.54 -3.58
C LYS A 138 7.58 9.72 -4.86
N ILE A 139 6.66 8.78 -5.08
CA ILE A 139 6.79 7.76 -6.14
C ILE A 139 5.56 7.66 -7.04
N MET A 140 4.43 8.26 -6.65
CA MET A 140 3.15 8.18 -7.35
C MET A 140 2.52 9.57 -7.47
N PRO A 141 2.65 10.24 -8.64
CA PRO A 141 2.03 11.53 -8.89
C PRO A 141 0.51 11.48 -8.67
N GLY A 142 -0.02 12.48 -7.99
CA GLY A 142 -1.46 12.58 -7.68
C GLY A 142 -1.94 11.68 -6.53
N ALA A 143 -1.11 10.78 -6.00
CA ALA A 143 -1.50 9.95 -4.85
C ALA A 143 -1.79 10.80 -3.60
N GLU A 144 -1.06 11.90 -3.39
CA GLU A 144 -1.24 12.77 -2.24
C GLU A 144 -2.64 13.38 -2.14
N GLN A 145 -3.25 13.68 -3.28
CA GLN A 145 -4.60 14.22 -3.36
C GLN A 145 -5.64 13.16 -2.99
N GLU A 146 -5.53 11.97 -3.58
CA GLU A 146 -6.47 10.87 -3.32
C GLU A 146 -6.36 10.37 -1.87
N ILE A 147 -5.15 10.12 -1.40
CA ILE A 147 -4.89 9.73 0.00
C ILE A 147 -5.28 10.86 0.96
N GLY A 148 -5.06 12.12 0.58
CA GLY A 148 -5.49 13.27 1.37
C GLY A 148 -7.00 13.36 1.54
N GLN A 149 -7.78 13.06 0.49
CA GLN A 149 -9.24 12.97 0.58
C GLN A 149 -9.66 11.84 1.52
N MET A 150 -9.01 10.68 1.46
CA MET A 150 -9.30 9.54 2.34
C MET A 150 -8.97 9.86 3.79
N ALA A 151 -7.84 10.51 4.05
CA ALA A 151 -7.46 11.01 5.38
C ALA A 151 -8.49 11.97 5.96
N LYS A 152 -9.04 12.86 5.12
CA LYS A 152 -10.10 13.78 5.53
C LYS A 152 -11.38 13.04 5.91
N ILE A 153 -11.81 12.06 5.11
CA ILE A 153 -13.02 11.27 5.41
C ILE A 153 -12.83 10.52 6.73
N LEU A 154 -11.66 9.93 6.96
CA LEU A 154 -11.32 9.23 8.19
C LEU A 154 -11.28 10.17 9.41
N GLY A 155 -10.66 11.35 9.27
CA GLY A 155 -10.60 12.34 10.34
C GLY A 155 -11.98 12.93 10.69
N ASP A 156 -12.79 13.21 9.68
CA ASP A 156 -14.19 13.64 9.85
C ASP A 156 -14.98 12.55 10.61
N PHE A 157 -14.81 11.29 10.23
CA PHE A 157 -15.44 10.15 10.89
C PHE A 157 -15.07 10.06 12.37
N MET A 158 -13.78 10.17 12.71
CA MET A 158 -13.35 10.13 14.11
C MET A 158 -13.98 11.28 14.91
N THR A 159 -13.99 12.49 14.36
CA THR A 159 -14.52 13.69 15.05
C THR A 159 -16.03 13.58 15.32
N GLU A 160 -16.80 13.10 14.35
CA GLU A 160 -18.25 12.89 14.50
C GLU A 160 -18.56 11.79 15.52
N SER A 161 -17.71 10.77 15.58
CA SER A 161 -17.91 9.63 16.46
C SER A 161 -17.45 9.87 17.91
N PHE A 162 -16.52 10.81 18.15
CA PHE A 162 -16.16 11.28 19.51
C PHE A 162 -17.21 12.19 20.15
N SER A 163 -18.29 12.53 19.44
CA SER A 163 -19.41 13.32 19.98
C SER A 163 -20.33 12.48 20.88
N GLY A 164 -20.06 11.18 21.05
CA GLY A 164 -20.78 10.26 21.94
C GLY A 164 -19.94 9.84 23.16
N ASP A 165 -20.61 9.71 24.30
CA ASP A 165 -20.09 9.31 25.62
C ASP A 165 -19.58 7.85 25.63
N ALA A 166 -18.42 7.60 25.02
CA ALA A 166 -17.82 6.27 24.98
C ALA A 166 -16.33 6.34 25.35
N THR A 167 -16.06 6.13 26.65
CA THR A 167 -14.73 5.86 27.17
C THR A 167 -14.46 4.37 27.08
N PHE A 168 -13.61 3.92 26.17
CA PHE A 168 -13.10 2.54 26.16
C PHE A 168 -11.58 2.52 25.95
N GLY A 169 -10.89 1.76 26.80
CA GLY A 169 -9.45 1.63 26.82
C GLY A 169 -8.93 0.74 25.68
N VAL A 170 -7.75 1.07 25.17
CA VAL A 170 -6.99 0.23 24.24
C VAL A 170 -6.33 -0.87 25.05
N ASP A 171 -6.63 -2.14 24.73
CA ASP A 171 -6.01 -3.30 25.37
C ASP A 171 -4.74 -3.75 24.61
N GLU A 172 -3.67 -4.00 25.37
CA GLU A 172 -2.34 -4.42 24.89
C GLU A 172 -2.35 -5.89 24.41
N SER A 173 -3.39 -6.66 24.74
CA SER A 173 -3.56 -8.09 24.39
C SER A 173 -3.59 -8.37 22.87
N THR A 174 -3.97 -7.40 22.04
CA THR A 174 -4.07 -7.55 20.58
C THR A 174 -2.74 -7.85 19.86
N ASN A 175 -1.60 -7.50 20.46
CA ASN A 175 -0.30 -7.61 19.81
C ASN A 175 0.24 -9.06 19.82
N THR A 176 0.05 -9.79 20.93
CA THR A 176 0.55 -11.18 21.08
C THR A 176 -0.21 -12.17 20.21
N GLU A 177 -1.53 -11.98 20.05
CA GLU A 177 -2.35 -12.81 19.15
C GLU A 177 -1.97 -12.59 17.68
N SER A 178 -1.69 -11.33 17.30
CA SER A 178 -1.21 -11.00 15.94
C SER A 178 0.10 -11.71 15.61
N GLU A 179 1.06 -11.77 16.54
CA GLU A 179 2.32 -12.49 16.36
C GLU A 179 2.13 -14.00 16.20
N ASN A 180 1.20 -14.61 16.94
CA ASN A 180 0.90 -16.03 16.83
C ASN A 180 0.27 -16.38 15.48
N ILE A 181 -0.66 -15.55 14.99
CA ILE A 181 -1.26 -15.71 13.65
C ILE A 181 -0.19 -15.61 12.56
N LEU A 182 0.76 -14.67 12.68
CA LEU A 182 1.87 -14.55 11.72
C LEU A 182 2.77 -15.80 11.71
N LYS A 183 3.03 -16.40 12.86
CA LYS A 183 3.80 -17.66 12.95
C LYS A 183 3.05 -18.83 12.29
N GLU A 184 1.75 -18.93 12.52
CA GLU A 184 0.92 -19.97 11.89
C GLU A 184 0.89 -19.79 10.36
N ALA A 185 0.65 -18.58 9.88
CA ALA A 185 0.64 -18.28 8.45
C ALA A 185 1.99 -18.58 7.78
N ALA A 186 3.11 -18.27 8.44
CA ALA A 186 4.45 -18.60 7.97
C ALA A 186 4.66 -20.12 7.87
N ALA A 187 4.25 -20.89 8.89
CA ALA A 187 4.35 -22.35 8.88
C ALA A 187 3.54 -23.00 7.74
N VAL A 188 2.34 -22.47 7.46
CA VAL A 188 1.50 -22.94 6.34
C VAL A 188 2.15 -22.62 4.98
N ALA A 189 2.72 -21.42 4.84
CA ALA A 189 3.41 -21.01 3.61
C ALA A 189 4.67 -21.86 3.32
N GLU A 190 5.46 -22.15 4.35
CA GLU A 190 6.65 -23.03 4.23
C GLU A 190 6.27 -24.46 3.85
N SER A 191 5.22 -25.02 4.46
CA SER A 191 4.69 -26.34 4.09
C SER A 191 4.24 -26.41 2.62
N SER A 192 3.64 -25.32 2.13
CA SER A 192 3.19 -25.22 0.73
C SER A 192 4.36 -25.09 -0.25
N ALA A 193 5.41 -24.34 0.10
CA ALA A 193 6.61 -24.20 -0.71
C ALA A 193 7.40 -25.52 -0.82
N GLY A 194 7.47 -26.30 0.27
CA GLY A 194 8.12 -27.62 0.29
C GLY A 194 7.50 -28.64 -0.67
N GLN A 195 6.21 -28.48 -1.03
CA GLN A 195 5.54 -29.34 -2.02
C GLN A 195 5.74 -28.89 -3.47
N MET A 196 6.16 -27.63 -3.71
CA MET A 196 6.41 -27.10 -5.07
C MET A 196 7.84 -27.31 -5.58
N PHE A 197 8.78 -27.71 -4.72
CA PHE A 197 10.12 -28.10 -5.15
C PHE A 197 10.20 -29.62 -5.34
N PRO A 198 10.28 -30.15 -6.58
CA PRO A 198 10.61 -31.56 -6.77
C PRO A 198 11.99 -31.80 -6.15
N SER A 199 12.07 -32.77 -5.24
CA SER A 199 13.33 -33.20 -4.64
C SER A 199 14.23 -33.68 -5.78
N VAL A 200 15.41 -33.07 -5.92
CA VAL A 200 16.41 -33.55 -6.86
C VAL A 200 16.77 -34.98 -6.42
N PRO A 201 16.60 -36.01 -7.27
CA PRO A 201 16.97 -37.36 -6.88
C PRO A 201 18.48 -37.39 -6.66
N THR A 202 18.90 -37.59 -5.41
CA THR A 202 20.28 -37.87 -5.05
C THR A 202 20.64 -39.25 -5.61
N ASN A 203 21.15 -39.29 -6.83
CA ASN A 203 21.78 -40.48 -7.37
C ASN A 203 23.20 -40.56 -6.78
N THR A 204 23.31 -40.99 -5.52
CA THR A 204 24.59 -41.43 -4.96
C THR A 204 24.92 -42.76 -5.62
N GLN A 205 25.59 -42.72 -6.78
CA GLN A 205 26.36 -43.88 -7.19
C GLN A 205 27.55 -44.00 -6.24
N GLU A 206 27.48 -45.00 -5.38
CA GLU A 206 28.59 -45.50 -4.58
C GLU A 206 29.77 -45.79 -5.50
N ALA A 207 30.77 -44.90 -5.50
CA ALA A 207 32.08 -45.23 -6.03
C ALA A 207 32.74 -46.19 -5.05
N THR A 208 32.53 -47.49 -5.25
CA THR A 208 33.25 -48.55 -4.56
C THR A 208 34.75 -48.38 -4.80
N THR A 209 35.48 -48.10 -3.72
CA THR A 209 36.93 -48.03 -3.65
C THR A 209 37.53 -49.41 -3.93
N SER A 210 37.98 -49.66 -5.15
CA SER A 210 38.88 -50.77 -5.45
C SER A 210 40.32 -50.38 -5.10
N LYS A 211 40.71 -50.69 -3.86
CA LYS A 211 42.12 -50.91 -3.47
C LYS A 211 42.56 -52.23 -4.09
N PHE A 212 43.60 -52.25 -4.93
CA PHE A 212 44.53 -53.38 -4.99
C PHE A 212 45.94 -52.89 -5.36
N LEU A 213 46.87 -53.41 -4.55
CA LEU A 213 48.33 -53.42 -4.53
C LEU A 213 49.09 -53.11 -5.82
#